data_AF-A0A7W1S081-F1
#
_entry.id   AF-A0A7W1S081-F1
#
_cell.length_a   1.000
_cell.length_b   1.000
_cell.length_c   1.000
_cell.angle_alpha   90.00
_cell.angle_beta   90.00
_cell.angle_gamma   90.00
#
_symmetry.space_group_name_H-M   'P 1'
#
loop_
_entity.id
_entity.type
_entity.pdbx_description
1 polymer ?
#
loop_
_entity_poly.entity_id
_entity_poly.type
_entity_poly.pdbx_seq_one_letter_code
_entity_poly.pdbx_strand_id
1 'polypeptide(L)'
;MRRFVAVILALMTAPSLHAGMPSVRLDDLAKARFETISFFLLMLLLCAALVRWLWNALTKDLPKLPRLTYGRALAMTVLWGLAGMVVLTMISGARELMTPGAWERRGATYALTGSVDPAQQARKQRLEAWRDELWRWSEQHGGVFPPHDSAEGLDSAAGVSTHPSRSRFVYVPGVARDSAAILSYEPGVYGRDRWTLFADGQVELLPIVDLRQRRMPAAP
;
A
#
# COMPACT_ATOMS: atom_id res chain seq x y z
N MET A 1 10.60 -54.24 -21.56
CA MET A 1 9.41 -53.58 -20.97
C MET A 1 9.57 -53.15 -19.50
N ARG A 2 10.10 -53.96 -18.57
CA ARG A 2 10.29 -53.57 -17.15
C ARG A 2 11.25 -52.38 -16.90
N ARG A 3 12.25 -52.13 -17.76
CA ARG A 3 13.19 -51.01 -17.60
C ARG A 3 12.62 -49.64 -17.98
N PHE A 4 11.59 -49.59 -18.85
CA PHE A 4 10.92 -48.34 -19.23
C PHE A 4 9.94 -47.83 -18.16
N VAL A 5 9.27 -48.75 -17.46
CA VAL A 5 8.37 -48.41 -16.35
C VAL A 5 9.15 -47.85 -15.16
N ALA A 6 10.35 -48.37 -14.89
CA ALA A 6 11.20 -47.87 -13.80
C ALA A 6 11.73 -46.45 -14.05
N VAL A 7 12.01 -46.07 -15.31
CA VAL A 7 12.46 -44.71 -15.65
C VAL A 7 11.31 -43.71 -15.56
N ILE A 8 10.09 -44.09 -16.00
CA ILE A 8 8.90 -43.23 -15.89
C ILE A 8 8.49 -43.03 -14.42
N LEU A 9 8.62 -44.07 -13.59
CA LEU A 9 8.34 -43.98 -12.15
C LEU A 9 9.41 -43.16 -11.40
N ALA A 10 10.68 -43.23 -11.83
CA ALA A 10 11.77 -42.44 -11.25
C ALA A 10 11.72 -40.94 -11.64
N LEU A 11 11.16 -40.59 -12.80
CA LEU A 11 10.91 -39.18 -13.17
C LEU A 11 9.74 -38.54 -12.41
N MET A 12 8.81 -39.34 -11.87
CA MET A 12 7.65 -38.86 -11.10
C MET A 12 7.99 -38.56 -9.63
N THR A 13 9.17 -38.97 -9.15
CA THR A 13 9.61 -38.79 -7.75
C THR A 13 10.81 -37.86 -7.62
N ALA A 14 11.07 -36.98 -8.58
CA ALA A 14 12.10 -35.96 -8.42
C ALA A 14 11.68 -34.97 -7.31
N PRO A 15 12.38 -34.90 -6.17
CA PRO A 15 12.09 -33.88 -5.18
C PRO A 15 12.41 -32.52 -5.80
N SER A 16 11.39 -31.67 -5.89
CA SER A 16 11.56 -30.26 -6.23
C SER A 16 12.41 -29.62 -5.14
N LEU A 17 13.69 -29.37 -5.45
CA LEU A 17 14.56 -28.51 -4.67
C LEU A 17 13.89 -27.14 -4.54
N HIS A 18 13.34 -26.88 -3.36
CA HIS A 18 12.70 -25.63 -2.98
C HIS A 18 13.76 -24.55 -2.73
N ALA A 19 14.33 -24.02 -3.81
CA ALA A 19 15.08 -22.78 -3.77
C ALA A 19 14.11 -21.60 -3.86
N GLY A 20 13.42 -21.27 -2.75
CA GLY A 20 12.88 -19.95 -2.37
C GLY A 20 12.11 -19.05 -3.35
N MET A 21 11.87 -19.45 -4.60
CA MET A 21 11.19 -18.66 -5.62
C MET A 21 9.76 -19.17 -5.78
N PRO A 22 8.71 -18.32 -5.64
CA PRO A 22 7.33 -18.75 -5.85
C PRO A 22 7.12 -19.07 -7.34
N SER A 23 7.18 -20.35 -7.70
CA SER A 23 6.78 -20.81 -9.02
C SER A 23 5.26 -20.93 -9.07
N VAL A 24 4.58 -19.88 -9.52
CA VAL A 24 3.14 -19.93 -9.80
C VAL A 24 2.93 -20.90 -10.96
N ARG A 25 2.49 -22.13 -10.68
CA ARG A 25 2.13 -23.08 -11.74
C ARG A 25 0.71 -22.74 -12.22
N LEU A 26 0.46 -22.96 -13.52
CA LEU A 26 -0.89 -22.82 -14.11
C LEU A 26 -1.95 -23.65 -13.35
N ASP A 27 -1.51 -24.78 -12.78
CA ASP A 27 -2.34 -25.67 -11.99
C ASP A 27 -2.78 -25.04 -10.66
N ASP A 28 -1.89 -24.28 -10.00
CA ASP A 28 -2.22 -23.59 -8.75
C ASP A 28 -3.29 -22.50 -8.98
N LEU A 29 -3.20 -21.78 -10.12
CA LEU A 29 -4.19 -20.79 -10.50
C LEU A 29 -5.54 -21.45 -10.83
N ALA A 30 -5.54 -22.54 -11.61
CA ALA A 30 -6.77 -23.26 -11.93
C ALA A 30 -7.45 -23.80 -10.68
N LYS A 31 -6.69 -24.44 -9.78
CA LYS A 31 -7.19 -24.97 -8.51
C LYS A 31 -7.79 -23.89 -7.62
N ALA A 32 -7.11 -22.75 -7.48
CA ALA A 32 -7.62 -21.61 -6.72
C ALA A 32 -8.93 -21.07 -7.29
N ARG A 33 -9.07 -21.03 -8.63
CA ARG A 33 -10.32 -20.61 -9.29
C ARG A 33 -11.44 -21.60 -9.06
N PHE A 34 -11.19 -22.90 -9.18
CA PHE A 34 -12.20 -23.93 -8.91
C PHE A 34 -12.69 -23.87 -7.47
N GLU A 35 -11.79 -23.77 -6.49
CA GLU A 35 -12.15 -23.64 -5.08
C GLU A 35 -13.04 -22.41 -4.84
N THR A 36 -12.64 -21.27 -5.41
CA THR A 36 -13.42 -20.02 -5.34
C THR A 36 -14.82 -20.20 -5.94
N ILE A 37 -14.91 -20.75 -7.16
CA ILE A 37 -16.20 -20.98 -7.85
C ILE A 37 -17.09 -21.94 -7.05
N SER A 38 -16.52 -23.03 -6.54
CA SER A 38 -17.24 -24.00 -5.71
C SER A 38 -17.77 -23.37 -4.43
N PHE A 39 -16.97 -22.55 -3.75
CA PHE A 39 -17.40 -21.82 -2.55
C PHE A 39 -18.56 -20.87 -2.86
N PHE A 40 -18.46 -20.07 -3.92
CA PHE A 40 -19.53 -19.16 -4.33
C PHE A 40 -20.80 -19.90 -4.74
N LEU A 41 -20.68 -21.02 -5.45
CA LEU A 41 -21.82 -21.87 -5.80
C LEU A 41 -22.51 -22.42 -4.55
N LEU A 42 -21.75 -22.96 -3.59
CA LEU A 42 -22.31 -23.45 -2.34
C LEU A 42 -23.04 -22.34 -1.57
N MET A 43 -22.41 -21.18 -1.45
CA MET A 43 -23.00 -20.01 -0.79
C MET A 43 -24.28 -19.56 -1.49
N LEU A 44 -24.29 -19.49 -2.83
CA LEU A 44 -25.48 -19.15 -3.62
C LEU A 44 -26.63 -20.14 -3.36
N LEU A 45 -26.33 -21.44 -3.37
CA LEU A 45 -27.31 -22.50 -3.12
C LEU A 45 -27.87 -22.43 -1.69
N LEU A 46 -27.03 -22.09 -0.70
CA LEU A 46 -27.42 -21.88 0.68
C LEU A 46 -28.32 -20.65 0.84
N CYS A 47 -27.96 -19.51 0.22
CA CYS A 47 -28.79 -18.31 0.20
C CYS A 47 -30.15 -18.58 -0.44
N ALA A 48 -30.20 -19.29 -1.57
CA ALA A 48 -31.46 -19.68 -2.21
C ALA A 48 -32.31 -20.58 -1.29
N ALA A 49 -31.68 -21.48 -0.53
CA ALA A 49 -32.36 -22.32 0.45
C ALA A 49 -32.96 -21.48 1.60
N LEU A 50 -32.20 -20.50 2.12
CA LEU A 50 -32.66 -19.57 3.14
C LEU A 50 -33.84 -18.72 2.64
N VAL A 51 -33.74 -18.16 1.44
CA VAL A 51 -34.83 -17.40 0.80
C VAL A 51 -36.08 -18.24 0.66
N ARG A 52 -35.94 -19.49 0.18
CA ARG A 52 -37.06 -20.44 0.10
C ARG A 52 -37.68 -20.69 1.48
N TRP A 53 -36.84 -20.92 2.49
CA TRP A 53 -37.29 -21.23 3.84
C TRP A 53 -38.05 -20.05 4.45
N LEU A 54 -37.49 -18.84 4.40
CA LEU A 54 -38.11 -17.61 4.88
C LEU A 54 -39.42 -17.32 4.16
N TRP A 55 -39.45 -17.42 2.83
CA TRP A 55 -40.67 -17.17 2.05
C TRP A 55 -41.79 -18.14 2.42
N ASN A 56 -41.46 -19.43 2.53
CA ASN A 56 -42.44 -20.45 2.87
C ASN A 56 -42.86 -20.37 4.36
N ALA A 57 -42.00 -19.86 5.24
CA ALA A 57 -42.38 -19.53 6.61
C ALA A 57 -43.40 -18.37 6.62
N LEU A 58 -43.13 -17.29 5.87
CA LEU A 58 -44.02 -16.13 5.76
C LEU A 58 -45.38 -16.47 5.11
N THR A 59 -45.41 -17.45 4.22
CA THR A 59 -46.65 -17.95 3.61
C THR A 59 -47.62 -18.54 4.64
N LYS A 60 -47.14 -18.93 5.83
CA LYS A 60 -48.01 -19.39 6.93
C LYS A 60 -48.87 -18.25 7.50
N ASP A 61 -48.30 -17.06 7.59
CA ASP A 61 -48.98 -15.87 8.14
C ASP A 61 -49.75 -15.11 7.06
N LEU A 62 -49.34 -15.24 5.79
CA LEU A 62 -49.96 -14.59 4.64
C LEU A 62 -50.48 -15.63 3.63
N PRO A 63 -51.71 -16.14 3.79
CA PRO A 63 -52.24 -17.25 3.00
C PRO A 63 -52.44 -16.94 1.50
N LYS A 64 -52.34 -15.66 1.10
CA LYS A 64 -52.41 -15.24 -0.31
C LYS A 64 -51.10 -15.43 -1.08
N LEU A 65 -49.98 -15.76 -0.42
CA LEU A 65 -48.67 -15.90 -1.08
C LEU A 65 -48.49 -17.28 -1.74
N PRO A 66 -47.92 -17.35 -2.95
CA PRO A 66 -47.62 -18.62 -3.59
C PRO A 66 -46.42 -19.31 -2.91
N ARG A 67 -46.51 -20.63 -2.74
CA ARG A 67 -45.39 -21.44 -2.24
C ARG A 67 -44.24 -21.46 -3.24
N LEU A 68 -43.03 -21.21 -2.76
CA LEU A 68 -41.84 -21.19 -3.59
C LEU A 68 -41.15 -22.57 -3.64
N THR A 69 -40.96 -23.08 -4.85
CA THR A 69 -40.09 -24.24 -5.10
C THR A 69 -38.62 -23.80 -5.07
N TYR A 70 -37.69 -24.74 -4.84
CA TYR A 70 -36.26 -24.41 -4.78
C TYR A 70 -35.74 -23.77 -6.07
N GLY A 71 -36.14 -24.28 -7.23
CA GLY A 71 -35.76 -23.70 -8.52
C GLY A 71 -36.23 -22.26 -8.68
N ARG A 72 -37.45 -21.94 -8.22
CA ARG A 72 -37.96 -20.55 -8.22
C ARG A 72 -37.20 -19.66 -7.25
N ALA A 73 -36.80 -20.18 -6.08
CA ALA A 73 -36.02 -19.43 -5.11
C ALA A 73 -34.62 -19.12 -5.65
N LEU A 74 -33.96 -20.11 -6.24
CA LEU A 74 -32.67 -19.95 -6.89
C LEU A 74 -32.75 -18.93 -8.04
N ALA A 75 -33.73 -19.05 -8.93
CA ALA A 75 -33.95 -18.10 -10.02
C ALA A 75 -34.19 -16.68 -9.49
N MET A 76 -34.98 -16.52 -8.43
CA MET A 76 -35.24 -15.24 -7.80
C MET A 76 -33.96 -14.64 -7.18
N THR A 77 -33.17 -15.43 -6.46
CA THR A 77 -31.89 -15.00 -5.87
C THR A 77 -30.90 -14.57 -6.94
N VAL A 78 -30.76 -15.33 -8.04
CA VAL A 78 -29.88 -14.98 -9.16
C VAL A 78 -30.36 -13.71 -9.85
N LEU A 79 -31.66 -13.59 -10.14
CA LEU A 79 -32.23 -12.42 -10.79
C LEU A 79 -32.03 -11.15 -9.95
N TRP A 80 -32.25 -11.23 -8.64
CA TRP A 80 -31.97 -10.13 -7.71
C TRP A 80 -30.49 -9.78 -7.64
N GLY A 81 -29.60 -10.78 -7.64
CA GLY A 81 -28.15 -10.55 -7.70
C GLY A 81 -27.73 -9.81 -8.98
N LEU A 82 -28.26 -10.23 -10.14
CA LEU A 82 -28.00 -9.57 -11.42
C LEU A 82 -28.54 -8.14 -11.45
N ALA A 83 -29.77 -7.92 -10.97
CA ALA A 83 -30.34 -6.59 -10.87
C ALA A 83 -29.50 -5.68 -9.96
N GLY A 84 -29.07 -6.19 -8.80
CA GLY A 84 -28.16 -5.48 -7.89
C GLY A 84 -26.82 -5.15 -8.56
N MET A 85 -26.26 -6.07 -9.34
CA MET A 85 -25.03 -5.84 -10.11
C MET A 85 -25.18 -4.71 -11.13
N VAL A 86 -26.29 -4.66 -11.86
CA VAL A 86 -26.60 -3.56 -12.78
C VAL A 86 -26.67 -2.23 -12.03
N VAL A 87 -27.40 -2.17 -10.92
CA VAL A 87 -27.51 -0.95 -10.10
C VAL A 87 -26.15 -0.49 -9.59
N LEU A 88 -25.34 -1.40 -9.03
CA LEU A 88 -23.98 -1.08 -8.55
C LEU A 88 -23.08 -0.55 -9.67
N THR A 89 -23.19 -1.13 -10.86
CA THR A 89 -22.45 -0.69 -12.05
C THR A 89 -22.87 0.74 -12.45
N MET A 90 -24.17 1.04 -12.44
CA MET A 90 -24.67 2.38 -12.73
C MET A 90 -24.26 3.41 -11.68
N ILE A 91 -24.26 3.07 -10.38
CA ILE A 91 -23.79 3.97 -9.32
C ILE A 91 -22.29 4.26 -9.50
N SER A 92 -21.49 3.24 -9.83
CA SER A 92 -20.07 3.42 -10.10
C SER A 92 -19.84 4.31 -11.33
N GLY A 93 -20.60 4.12 -12.41
CA GLY A 93 -20.53 4.96 -13.60
C GLY A 93 -20.96 6.40 -13.34
N ALA A 94 -22.00 6.62 -12.54
CA ALA A 94 -22.43 7.97 -12.14
C ALA A 94 -21.35 8.70 -11.33
N ARG A 95 -20.63 8.00 -10.44
CA ARG A 95 -19.51 8.56 -9.68
C ARG A 95 -18.35 8.99 -10.58
N GLU A 96 -18.03 8.21 -11.61
CA GLU A 96 -17.01 8.56 -12.61
C GLU A 96 -17.39 9.84 -13.37
N LEU A 97 -18.66 9.97 -13.77
CA LEU A 97 -19.17 11.18 -14.44
C LEU A 97 -19.11 12.42 -13.55
N MET A 98 -19.25 12.29 -12.24
CA MET A 98 -19.17 13.41 -11.30
C MET A 98 -17.73 13.84 -10.98
N THR A 99 -16.73 13.00 -11.29
CA THR A 99 -15.31 13.27 -10.97
C THR A 99 -14.40 13.02 -12.18
N PRO A 100 -14.65 13.68 -13.33
CA PRO A 100 -13.84 13.48 -14.52
C PRO A 100 -12.39 13.91 -14.24
N GLY A 101 -11.44 13.04 -14.56
CA GLY A 101 -10.01 13.31 -14.36
C GLY A 101 -9.51 13.20 -12.90
N ALA A 102 -10.33 12.71 -11.97
CA ALA A 102 -9.91 12.51 -10.59
C ALA A 102 -8.95 11.33 -10.39
N TRP A 103 -8.82 10.45 -11.38
CA TRP A 103 -7.91 9.29 -11.33
C TRP A 103 -6.85 9.41 -12.42
N GLU A 104 -5.59 9.29 -12.01
CA GLU A 104 -4.44 9.25 -12.90
C GLU A 104 -3.75 7.87 -12.77
N ARG A 105 -3.31 7.33 -13.91
CA ARG A 105 -2.60 6.05 -13.92
C ARG A 105 -1.17 6.26 -13.41
N ARG A 106 -0.84 5.66 -12.26
CA ARG A 106 0.49 5.70 -11.65
C ARG A 106 1.14 4.31 -11.73
N GLY A 107 1.83 4.04 -12.83
CA GLY A 107 2.43 2.72 -13.09
C GLY A 107 1.37 1.64 -13.33
N ALA A 108 1.29 0.65 -12.44
CA ALA A 108 0.37 -0.48 -12.52
C ALA A 108 -1.00 -0.24 -11.85
N THR A 109 -1.14 0.84 -11.07
CA THR A 109 -2.36 1.17 -10.32
C THR A 109 -2.87 2.56 -10.70
N TYR A 110 -4.12 2.86 -10.30
CA TYR A 110 -4.72 4.18 -10.42
C TYR A 110 -4.63 4.89 -9.06
N ALA A 111 -4.28 6.17 -9.07
CA ALA A 111 -4.24 7.02 -7.89
C ALA A 111 -5.12 8.24 -8.09
N LEU A 112 -5.63 8.82 -7.00
CA LEU A 112 -6.32 10.10 -7.10
C LEU A 112 -5.34 11.19 -7.52
N THR A 113 -5.75 12.04 -8.45
CA THR A 113 -5.03 13.26 -8.84
C THR A 113 -4.82 14.13 -7.60
N GLY A 114 -3.56 14.46 -7.29
CA GLY A 114 -3.20 15.24 -6.10
C GLY A 114 -3.18 14.47 -4.78
N SER A 115 -3.37 13.15 -4.79
CA SER A 115 -3.14 12.33 -3.60
C SER A 115 -1.65 12.33 -3.23
N VAL A 116 -1.35 12.82 -2.03
CA VAL A 116 0.00 12.76 -1.45
C VAL A 116 0.29 11.29 -1.17
N ASP A 117 1.41 10.79 -1.69
CA ASP A 117 1.86 9.42 -1.45
C ASP A 117 2.06 9.24 0.07
N PRO A 118 1.33 8.32 0.74
CA PRO A 118 1.46 8.09 2.17
C PRO A 118 2.91 7.82 2.59
N ALA A 119 3.70 7.16 1.73
CA ALA A 119 5.12 6.93 1.99
C ALA A 119 5.94 8.23 1.96
N GLN A 120 5.65 9.14 1.03
CA GLN A 120 6.28 10.46 1.00
C GLN A 120 5.87 11.32 2.19
N GLN A 121 4.60 11.24 2.62
CA GLN A 121 4.13 11.99 3.78
C GLN A 121 4.77 11.49 5.08
N ALA A 122 4.89 10.18 5.25
CA ALA A 122 5.60 9.58 6.39
C ALA A 122 7.09 9.95 6.40
N ARG A 123 7.75 9.99 5.23
CA ARG A 123 9.13 10.47 5.08
C ARG A 123 9.28 11.93 5.54
N LYS A 124 8.40 12.81 5.06
CA LYS A 124 8.42 14.23 5.44
C LYS A 124 8.21 14.43 6.94
N GLN A 125 7.18 13.80 7.50
CA GLN A 125 6.86 13.85 8.94
C GLN A 125 8.04 13.39 9.79
N ARG A 126 8.79 12.37 9.32
CA ARG A 126 9.97 11.89 10.04
C ARG A 126 11.09 12.93 10.07
N LEU A 127 11.33 13.61 8.95
CA LEU A 127 12.31 14.69 8.89
C LEU A 127 11.87 15.92 9.70
N GLU A 128 10.58 16.24 9.72
CA GLU A 128 10.02 17.30 10.58
C GLU A 128 10.20 16.96 12.07
N ALA A 129 9.99 15.70 12.48
CA ALA A 129 10.27 15.27 13.84
C ALA A 129 11.76 15.41 14.21
N TRP A 130 12.66 15.15 13.25
CA TRP A 130 14.10 15.37 13.43
C TRP A 130 14.45 16.85 13.54
N ARG A 131 13.81 17.73 12.74
CA ARG A 131 13.93 19.18 12.89
C ARG A 131 13.55 19.62 14.30
N ASP A 132 12.40 19.17 14.80
CA ASP A 132 11.90 19.62 16.11
C ASP A 132 12.87 19.21 17.24
N GLU A 133 13.55 18.07 17.10
CA GLU A 133 14.62 17.65 18.00
C GLU A 133 15.85 18.57 17.93
N LEU A 134 16.33 18.88 16.72
CA LEU A 134 17.47 19.78 16.50
C LEU A 134 17.19 21.19 17.04
N TRP A 135 15.97 21.70 16.86
CA TRP A 135 15.57 23.01 17.37
C TRP A 135 15.51 23.03 18.89
N ARG A 136 14.93 21.99 19.51
CA ARG A 136 14.89 21.88 20.97
C ARG A 136 16.29 21.84 21.58
N TRP A 137 17.22 21.10 20.97
CA TRP A 137 18.60 21.09 21.39
C TRP A 137 19.24 22.48 21.24
N SER A 138 19.00 23.14 20.11
CA SER A 138 19.55 24.47 19.82
C SER A 138 19.08 25.53 20.82
N GLU A 139 17.81 25.51 21.21
CA GLU A 139 17.25 26.41 22.22
C GLU A 139 17.94 26.26 23.58
N GLN A 140 18.35 25.05 23.95
CA GLN A 140 19.10 24.79 25.19
C GLN A 140 20.57 25.23 25.13
N HIS A 141 21.13 25.36 23.92
CA HIS A 141 22.55 25.64 23.69
C HIS A 141 22.79 26.99 23.01
N GLY A 142 21.95 27.99 23.32
CA GLY A 142 22.17 29.38 22.90
C GLY A 142 21.95 29.63 21.40
N GLY A 143 21.09 28.84 20.74
CA GLY A 143 20.73 29.02 19.33
C GLY A 143 21.73 28.41 18.34
N VAL A 144 22.69 27.62 18.81
CA VAL A 144 23.66 26.90 17.97
C VAL A 144 23.15 25.48 17.70
N PHE A 145 23.37 24.94 16.50
CA PHE A 145 23.05 23.55 16.21
C PHE A 145 24.12 22.57 16.74
N PRO A 146 23.78 21.29 16.94
CA PRO A 146 24.73 20.29 17.43
C PRO A 146 26.01 20.19 16.57
N PRO A 147 27.18 19.90 17.16
CA PRO A 147 28.41 19.70 16.40
C PRO A 147 28.39 18.41 15.54
N HIS A 148 27.55 17.44 15.90
CA HIS A 148 27.33 16.19 15.15
C HIS A 148 25.97 15.57 15.51
N ASP A 149 25.49 14.64 14.69
CA ASP A 149 24.16 13.99 14.79
C ASP A 149 24.00 13.00 15.96
N SER A 150 25.05 12.83 16.76
CA SER A 150 25.09 12.01 17.97
C SER A 150 25.56 12.81 19.19
N ALA A 151 25.29 14.12 19.24
CA ALA A 151 25.66 14.93 20.41
C ALA A 151 24.85 14.53 21.64
N GLU A 152 25.47 14.71 22.80
CA GLU A 152 24.86 14.37 24.08
C GLU A 152 23.57 15.18 24.27
N GLY A 153 22.50 14.50 24.69
CA GLY A 153 21.16 15.09 24.84
C GLY A 153 20.26 15.02 23.60
N LEU A 154 20.72 14.52 22.45
CA LEU A 154 19.85 14.23 21.30
C LEU A 154 19.26 12.83 21.38
N ASP A 155 17.96 12.71 21.08
CA ASP A 155 17.35 11.41 20.87
C ASP A 155 17.90 10.77 19.57
N SER A 156 18.76 9.76 19.76
CA SER A 156 19.34 8.99 18.66
C SER A 156 18.30 8.31 17.76
N ALA A 157 17.10 8.02 18.28
CA ALA A 157 16.02 7.44 17.51
C ALA A 157 15.42 8.47 16.54
N ALA A 158 15.27 9.73 16.94
CA ALA A 158 14.75 10.84 16.11
C ALA A 158 15.52 11.01 14.79
N GLY A 159 16.84 10.81 14.80
CA GLY A 159 17.72 10.91 13.64
C GLY A 159 17.63 9.75 12.63
N VAL A 160 16.74 8.77 12.84
CA VAL A 160 16.58 7.59 11.96
C VAL A 160 15.43 7.79 10.97
N SER A 161 15.70 7.55 9.68
CA SER A 161 14.72 7.64 8.59
C SER A 161 13.71 6.49 8.58
N THR A 162 12.63 6.61 7.81
CA THR A 162 11.56 5.60 7.67
C THR A 162 11.96 4.38 6.82
N HIS A 163 13.17 4.35 6.27
CA HIS A 163 13.62 3.29 5.37
C HIS A 163 13.79 1.96 6.15
N PRO A 164 13.47 0.80 5.55
CA PRO A 164 13.64 -0.50 6.22
C PRO A 164 15.06 -0.77 6.74
N SER A 165 16.07 -0.19 6.10
CA SER A 165 17.47 -0.28 6.53
C SER A 165 17.81 0.57 7.77
N ARG A 166 16.84 1.33 8.31
CA ARG A 166 17.01 2.25 9.44
C ARG A 166 18.21 3.20 9.26
N SER A 167 18.42 3.68 8.04
CA SER A 167 19.47 4.65 7.74
C SER A 167 19.21 5.97 8.48
N ARG A 168 20.27 6.61 8.97
CA ARG A 168 20.18 7.93 9.60
C ARG A 168 20.05 9.04 8.54
N PHE A 169 19.48 10.17 8.93
CA PHE A 169 19.57 11.39 8.12
C PHE A 169 21.03 11.85 8.04
N VAL A 170 21.42 12.44 6.91
CA VAL A 170 22.76 12.98 6.73
C VAL A 170 22.77 14.41 7.26
N TYR A 171 23.43 14.60 8.40
CA TYR A 171 23.57 15.88 9.07
C TYR A 171 24.79 16.66 8.56
N VAL A 172 24.66 17.99 8.46
CA VAL A 172 25.74 18.91 8.06
C VAL A 172 26.05 19.83 9.25
N PRO A 173 27.18 19.65 9.95
CA PRO A 173 27.54 20.46 11.10
C PRO A 173 28.06 21.84 10.70
N GLY A 174 28.11 22.76 11.67
CA GLY A 174 28.70 24.09 11.49
C GLY A 174 27.81 25.10 10.76
N VAL A 175 26.52 24.79 10.62
CA VAL A 175 25.55 25.69 9.98
C VAL A 175 24.96 26.64 11.01
N ALA A 176 24.86 27.92 10.67
CA ALA A 176 24.21 28.93 11.51
C ALA A 176 22.68 28.81 11.42
N ARG A 177 22.00 28.98 12.56
CA ARG A 177 20.54 29.04 12.62
C ARG A 177 20.00 30.18 11.75
N ASP A 178 18.82 29.96 11.17
CA ASP A 178 18.11 30.89 10.28
C ASP A 178 18.85 31.21 8.97
N SER A 179 19.83 30.38 8.59
CA SER A 179 20.47 30.47 7.28
C SER A 179 19.75 29.57 6.26
N ALA A 180 19.82 29.94 4.98
CA ALA A 180 19.33 29.13 3.87
C ALA A 180 20.24 27.92 3.54
N ALA A 181 21.16 27.57 4.44
CA ALA A 181 22.06 26.44 4.26
C ALA A 181 21.38 25.12 4.64
N ILE A 182 21.82 24.05 4.00
CA ILE A 182 21.31 22.70 4.27
C ILE A 182 21.83 22.24 5.62
N LEU A 183 20.93 21.88 6.52
CA LEU A 183 21.24 21.35 7.85
C LEU A 183 21.22 19.81 7.87
N SER A 184 20.24 19.20 7.21
CA SER A 184 20.10 17.74 7.18
C SER A 184 19.34 17.29 5.92
N TYR A 185 19.56 16.07 5.44
CA TYR A 185 18.81 15.52 4.31
C TYR A 185 18.72 13.99 4.33
N GLU A 186 17.82 13.43 3.52
CA GLU A 186 17.64 11.99 3.43
C GLU A 186 18.87 11.25 2.87
N PRO A 187 19.14 10.02 3.37
CA PRO A 187 20.23 9.19 2.88
C PRO A 187 20.01 8.73 1.43
N GLY A 188 21.11 8.28 0.80
CA GLY A 188 21.11 7.96 -0.63
C GLY A 188 20.17 6.83 -1.08
N VAL A 189 19.70 6.03 -0.13
CA VAL A 189 18.76 4.92 -0.37
C VAL A 189 17.39 5.38 -0.90
N TYR A 190 17.00 6.64 -0.67
CA TYR A 190 15.72 7.20 -1.14
C TYR A 190 15.73 7.64 -2.61
N GLY A 191 16.88 7.54 -3.30
CA GLY A 191 16.98 7.80 -4.73
C GLY A 191 17.29 9.25 -5.08
N ARG A 192 16.62 9.74 -6.14
CA ARG A 192 16.92 11.00 -6.82
C ARG A 192 16.36 12.23 -6.11
N ASP A 193 15.16 12.12 -5.54
CA ASP A 193 14.49 13.22 -4.84
C ASP A 193 14.50 12.96 -3.35
N ARG A 194 14.97 13.94 -2.59
CA ARG A 194 15.26 13.79 -1.16
C ARG A 194 14.70 14.94 -0.38
N TRP A 195 14.02 14.60 0.71
CA TRP A 195 13.61 15.59 1.68
C TRP A 195 14.84 16.18 2.36
N THR A 196 14.87 17.50 2.41
CA THR A 196 16.00 18.30 2.84
C THR A 196 15.50 19.34 3.82
N LEU A 197 16.18 19.40 4.96
CA LEU A 197 15.96 20.34 6.04
C LEU A 197 17.00 21.44 5.96
N PHE A 198 16.51 22.68 5.92
CA PHE A 198 17.32 23.90 5.97
C PHE A 198 17.44 24.42 7.39
N ALA A 199 18.46 25.23 7.64
CA ALA A 199 18.73 25.82 8.95
C ALA A 199 17.75 26.92 9.37
N ASP A 200 16.90 27.38 8.46
CA ASP A 200 15.72 28.22 8.71
C ASP A 200 14.45 27.42 9.08
N GLY A 201 14.54 26.09 9.10
CA GLY A 201 13.46 25.17 9.47
C GLY A 201 12.57 24.76 8.30
N GLN A 202 12.85 25.23 7.08
CA GLN A 202 12.12 24.79 5.89
C GLN A 202 12.48 23.34 5.51
N VAL A 203 11.46 22.60 5.06
CA VAL A 203 11.59 21.23 4.59
C VAL A 203 11.12 21.16 3.14
N GLU A 204 12.04 20.88 2.23
CA GLU A 204 11.78 20.84 0.79
C GLU A 204 12.19 19.49 0.19
N LEU A 205 11.47 19.06 -0.85
CA LEU A 205 11.85 17.90 -1.65
C LEU A 205 12.75 18.40 -2.78
N LEU A 206 14.04 18.05 -2.72
CA LEU A 206 15.02 18.50 -3.70
C LEU A 206 15.58 17.35 -4.54
N PRO A 207 15.74 17.57 -5.85
CA PRO A 207 16.56 16.70 -6.68
C PRO A 207 18.00 16.68 -6.18
N ILE A 208 18.67 15.53 -6.30
CA ILE A 208 20.07 15.35 -5.87
C ILE A 208 21.06 16.33 -6.54
N VAL A 209 20.73 16.79 -7.75
CA VAL A 209 21.54 17.76 -8.49
C VAL A 209 21.61 19.08 -7.73
N ASP A 210 20.45 19.56 -7.26
CA ASP A 210 20.31 20.81 -6.53
C ASP A 210 20.94 20.72 -5.15
N LEU A 211 20.85 19.54 -4.51
CA LEU A 211 21.54 19.28 -3.23
C LEU A 211 23.05 19.41 -3.35
N ARG A 212 23.63 18.92 -4.45
CA ARG A 212 25.08 19.04 -4.67
C ARG A 212 25.49 20.48 -4.88
N GLN A 213 24.69 21.24 -5.63
CA GLN A 213 24.96 22.66 -5.90
C GLN A 213 24.84 23.51 -4.63
N ARG A 214 23.79 23.31 -3.81
CA ARG A 214 23.57 24.08 -2.57
C ARG A 214 24.48 23.66 -1.41
N ARG A 215 25.12 22.48 -1.48
CA ARG A 215 26.09 22.01 -0.47
C ARG A 215 27.48 22.59 -0.67
N MET A 216 27.82 23.04 -1.89
CA MET A 216 29.07 23.77 -2.11
C MET A 216 28.88 25.22 -1.64
N PRO A 217 29.72 25.75 -0.75
CA PRO A 217 29.73 27.19 -0.53
C PRO A 217 29.99 27.85 -1.88
N ALA A 218 29.21 28.89 -2.21
CA ALA A 218 29.53 29.74 -3.35
C ALA A 218 31.00 30.13 -3.22
N ALA A 219 31.83 29.73 -4.19
CA ALA A 219 33.22 30.15 -4.21
C ALA A 219 33.24 31.69 -4.21
N PRO A 220 34.09 32.33 -3.39
CA PRO A 220 34.18 33.79 -3.32
C PRO A 220 34.60 34.39 -4.67
#